data_AF-A0A0D2LJJ1-F1
#
_entry.id   AF-A0A0D2LJJ1-F1
#
_cell.length_a   1.000
_cell.length_b   1.000
_cell.length_c   1.000
_cell.angle_alpha   90.00
_cell.angle_beta   90.00
_cell.angle_gamma   90.00
#
_symmetry.space_group_name_H-M   'P 1'
#
loop_
_entity.id
_entity.type
_entity.pdbx_description
1 polymer ?
#
loop_
_entity_poly.entity_id
_entity_poly.type
_entity_poly.pdbx_seq_one_letter_code
_entity_poly.pdbx_strand_id
1 'polypeptide(L)'
;MSRQGGTLTLVYIHSPEEDGADPSAASGGSSWRPGAASRFWLRCALEALSADLVSRYGRGAEVVFKRGPYQRALEEVASAARASRVFFGRRYEPAAAAADARVAEGLAAAGFEVRSFPGLLLQEPHGISIDMSKWPGGHFGSLTPFYKQWEKQPRVPEPLKPPKKLPVAADSPAQRSTTTITSSSSSSSSSIPSAADAVAPSPSEGAVVDWGAPIKAAWDPSERGALRLLDAFIGGGLQRYESQRAFADGRAVSRLSPYVHFGQISARLVWQRLKQAQ
;
A
#
# COMPACT_ATOMS: atom_id res chain seq x y z
N MET A 1 22.42 -10.66 -7.55
CA MET A 1 21.94 -10.45 -6.16
C MET A 1 22.20 -11.73 -5.38
N SER A 2 23.05 -11.70 -4.35
CA SER A 2 23.26 -12.87 -3.48
C SER A 2 21.98 -13.16 -2.69
N ARG A 3 21.66 -14.43 -2.47
CA ARG A 3 20.55 -14.81 -1.59
C ARG A 3 20.92 -14.40 -0.17
N GLN A 4 20.20 -13.45 0.39
CA GLN A 4 20.27 -13.13 1.81
C GLN A 4 19.54 -14.26 2.54
N GLY A 5 20.24 -15.02 3.38
CA GLY A 5 19.62 -16.02 4.25
C GLY A 5 18.84 -15.37 5.40
N GLY A 6 18.08 -16.16 6.14
CA GLY A 6 17.34 -15.71 7.33
C GLY A 6 15.82 -15.86 7.23
N THR A 7 15.14 -15.65 8.35
CA THR A 7 13.67 -15.75 8.44
C THR A 7 13.02 -14.40 8.17
N LEU A 8 11.97 -14.38 7.37
CA LEU A 8 11.17 -13.19 7.05
C LEU A 8 9.96 -13.11 7.98
N THR A 9 9.75 -11.94 8.58
CA THR A 9 8.50 -11.57 9.26
C THR A 9 7.84 -10.46 8.46
N LEU A 10 6.58 -10.66 8.08
CA LEU A 10 5.78 -9.67 7.36
C LEU A 10 4.99 -8.86 8.38
N VAL A 11 5.01 -7.55 8.26
CA VAL A 11 4.39 -6.65 9.24
C VAL A 11 3.62 -5.53 8.55
N TYR A 12 2.48 -5.18 9.14
CA TYR A 12 1.77 -3.94 8.84
C TYR A 12 1.55 -3.18 10.14
N ILE A 13 1.90 -1.88 10.12
CA ILE A 13 1.72 -0.98 11.26
C ILE A 13 0.54 -0.05 10.98
N HIS A 14 -0.46 -0.08 11.86
CA HIS A 14 -1.56 0.87 11.88
C HIS A 14 -1.19 2.04 12.81
N SER A 15 -0.92 3.21 12.25
CA SER A 15 -0.60 4.42 13.03
C SER A 15 -1.56 5.55 12.65
N PRO A 16 -2.83 5.50 13.10
CA PRO A 16 -3.82 6.48 12.68
C PRO A 16 -3.46 7.91 13.09
N GLU A 17 -2.60 8.08 14.10
CA GLU A 17 -2.08 9.38 14.52
C GLU A 17 -1.05 9.98 13.54
N GLU A 18 -0.31 9.13 12.82
CA GLU A 18 0.73 9.51 11.85
C GLU A 18 0.27 9.40 10.40
N ASP A 19 -0.71 8.54 10.10
CA ASP A 19 -1.26 8.33 8.77
C ASP A 19 -1.91 9.62 8.24
N GLY A 20 -1.28 10.26 7.26
CA GLY A 20 -1.76 11.53 6.69
C GLY A 20 -1.56 12.75 7.61
N ALA A 21 -0.72 12.64 8.64
CA ALA A 21 -0.32 13.77 9.46
C ALA A 21 0.57 14.71 8.64
N ASP A 22 0.20 15.99 8.56
CA ASP A 22 1.01 17.02 7.91
C ASP A 22 1.82 17.78 8.98
N PRO A 23 3.16 17.63 9.03
CA PRO A 23 3.98 18.34 10.02
C PRO A 23 4.07 19.85 9.74
N SER A 24 3.70 20.31 8.54
CA SER A 24 3.64 21.74 8.19
C SER A 24 2.32 22.41 8.59
N ALA A 25 1.31 21.60 8.95
CA ALA A 25 0.07 22.08 9.53
C ALA A 25 0.30 22.58 10.96
N ALA A 26 0.85 23.79 11.11
CA ALA A 26 0.97 24.48 12.38
C ALA A 26 -0.40 24.49 13.09
N SER A 27 -0.49 23.80 14.23
CA SER A 27 -1.53 23.92 15.27
C SER A 27 -2.96 24.20 14.79
N GLY A 28 -3.45 23.46 13.78
CA GLY A 28 -4.80 23.66 13.22
C GLY A 28 -4.98 23.39 11.72
N GLY A 29 -3.93 23.01 10.98
CA GLY A 29 -4.08 22.64 9.57
C GLY A 29 -4.77 21.29 9.35
N SER A 30 -5.38 21.11 8.19
CA SER A 30 -6.13 19.91 7.81
C SER A 30 -5.22 18.69 7.73
N SER A 31 -5.54 17.62 8.47
CA SER A 31 -4.88 16.31 8.30
C SER A 31 -5.41 15.61 7.04
N TRP A 32 -4.53 15.04 6.23
CA TRP A 32 -4.88 14.22 5.06
C TRP A 32 -5.17 12.76 5.45
N ARG A 33 -5.81 12.57 6.60
CA ARG A 33 -6.11 11.25 7.16
C ARG A 33 -6.98 10.46 6.17
N PRO A 34 -6.74 9.16 5.98
CA PRO A 34 -7.57 8.34 5.13
C PRO A 34 -9.03 8.37 5.58
N GLY A 35 -9.95 8.63 4.64
CA GLY A 35 -11.39 8.59 4.90
C GLY A 35 -11.91 7.18 5.24
N ALA A 36 -13.14 7.08 5.74
CA ALA A 36 -13.67 5.81 6.23
C ALA A 36 -13.73 4.72 5.14
N ALA A 37 -14.12 5.06 3.90
CA ALA A 37 -14.15 4.11 2.79
C ALA A 37 -12.75 3.57 2.45
N SER A 38 -11.72 4.43 2.49
CA SER A 38 -10.32 4.05 2.31
C SER A 38 -9.84 3.12 3.43
N ARG A 39 -10.19 3.41 4.69
CA ARG A 39 -9.87 2.54 5.84
C ARG A 39 -10.54 1.17 5.75
N PHE A 40 -11.82 1.13 5.34
CA PHE A 40 -12.55 -0.10 5.11
C PHE A 40 -11.94 -0.94 3.98
N TRP A 41 -11.59 -0.30 2.86
CA TRP A 41 -10.90 -0.96 1.75
C TRP A 41 -9.56 -1.53 2.20
N LEU A 42 -8.74 -0.72 2.90
CA LEU A 42 -7.43 -1.12 3.40
C LEU A 42 -7.53 -2.33 4.32
N ARG A 43 -8.50 -2.33 5.24
CA ARG A 43 -8.77 -3.49 6.09
C ARG A 43 -9.03 -4.75 5.27
N CYS A 44 -9.95 -4.68 4.31
CA CYS A 44 -10.28 -5.82 3.45
C CYS A 44 -9.05 -6.29 2.64
N ALA A 45 -8.23 -5.34 2.17
CA ALA A 45 -7.00 -5.62 1.43
C ALA A 45 -5.94 -6.32 2.29
N LEU A 46 -5.76 -5.90 3.54
CA LEU A 46 -4.82 -6.52 4.48
C LEU A 46 -5.25 -7.93 4.88
N GLU A 47 -6.56 -8.13 5.14
CA GLU A 47 -7.14 -9.45 5.40
C GLU A 47 -6.92 -10.39 4.20
N ALA A 48 -7.20 -9.92 2.98
CA ALA A 48 -6.99 -10.68 1.75
C ALA A 48 -5.51 -10.97 1.49
N LEU A 49 -4.61 -10.01 1.74
CA LEU A 49 -3.16 -10.18 1.59
C LEU A 49 -2.63 -11.24 2.54
N SER A 50 -2.99 -11.18 3.83
CA SER A 50 -2.54 -12.16 4.82
C SER A 50 -3.04 -13.56 4.48
N ALA A 51 -4.30 -13.70 4.09
CA ALA A 51 -4.87 -14.99 3.67
C ALA A 51 -4.17 -15.57 2.43
N ASP A 52 -3.88 -14.75 1.41
CA ASP A 52 -3.16 -15.18 0.21
C ASP A 52 -1.73 -15.61 0.52
N LEU A 53 -1.01 -14.84 1.36
CA LEU A 53 0.34 -15.19 1.80
C LEU A 53 0.39 -16.51 2.56
N VAL A 54 -0.53 -16.71 3.51
CA VAL A 54 -0.64 -17.97 4.27
C VAL A 54 -0.98 -19.14 3.35
N SER A 55 -1.91 -18.94 2.40
CA SER A 55 -2.27 -19.97 1.43
C SER A 55 -1.10 -20.37 0.52
N ARG A 56 -0.23 -19.43 0.15
CA ARG A 56 0.90 -19.69 -0.77
C ARG A 56 2.16 -20.19 -0.06
N TYR A 57 2.42 -19.73 1.16
CA TYR A 57 3.72 -19.92 1.82
C TYR A 57 3.63 -20.55 3.22
N GLY A 58 2.42 -20.84 3.71
CA GLY A 58 2.19 -21.46 5.02
C GLY A 58 1.99 -20.44 6.15
N ARG A 59 1.68 -20.95 7.35
CA ARG A 59 1.27 -20.14 8.51
C ARG A 59 2.30 -19.09 8.96
N GLY A 60 3.59 -19.33 8.76
CA GLY A 60 4.61 -18.33 9.08
C GLY A 60 4.59 -17.08 8.21
N ALA A 61 3.88 -17.09 7.08
CA ALA A 61 3.72 -15.93 6.21
C ALA A 61 2.52 -15.05 6.59
N GLU A 62 1.83 -15.36 7.69
CA GLU A 62 0.82 -14.49 8.26
C GLU A 62 1.40 -13.10 8.57
N VAL A 63 0.67 -12.05 8.19
CA VAL A 63 1.07 -10.67 8.44
C VAL A 63 0.86 -10.34 9.92
N VAL A 64 1.92 -9.87 10.58
CA VAL A 64 1.83 -9.30 11.92
C VAL A 64 1.19 -7.93 11.84
N PHE A 65 0.03 -7.77 12.45
CA PHE A 65 -0.65 -6.48 12.57
C PHE A 65 -0.33 -5.85 13.92
N LYS A 66 0.19 -4.62 13.91
CA LYS A 66 0.52 -3.88 15.13
C LYS A 66 0.00 -2.46 15.02
N ARG A 67 -0.63 -1.95 16.08
CA ARG A 67 -0.99 -0.53 16.18
C ARG A 67 0.03 0.21 17.03
N GLY A 68 0.35 1.44 16.63
CA GLY A 68 1.13 2.39 17.40
C GLY A 68 2.06 3.22 16.53
N PRO A 69 2.86 4.11 17.15
CA PRO A 69 3.81 4.92 16.42
C PRO A 69 4.77 4.06 15.59
N TYR A 70 5.02 4.43 14.33
CA TYR A 70 5.73 3.60 13.36
C TYR A 70 7.06 3.07 13.88
N GLN A 71 7.92 3.96 14.40
CA GLN A 71 9.25 3.58 14.88
C GLN A 71 9.15 2.58 16.03
N ARG A 72 8.43 2.93 17.11
CA ARG A 72 8.28 2.07 18.29
C ARG A 72 7.66 0.72 17.93
N ALA A 73 6.61 0.72 17.11
CA ALA A 73 5.92 -0.50 16.72
C ALA A 73 6.83 -1.41 15.87
N LEU A 74 7.65 -0.84 14.97
CA LEU A 74 8.64 -1.59 14.20
C LEU A 74 9.78 -2.12 15.07
N GLU A 75 10.28 -1.34 16.03
CA GLU A 75 11.31 -1.78 16.99
C GLU A 75 10.83 -2.97 17.83
N GLU A 76 9.58 -2.91 18.33
CA GLU A 76 8.96 -3.99 19.09
C GLU A 76 8.83 -5.27 18.25
N VAL A 77 8.34 -5.17 17.02
CA VAL A 77 8.20 -6.33 16.11
C VAL A 77 9.56 -6.87 15.69
N ALA A 78 10.50 -6.01 15.32
CA ALA A 78 11.84 -6.40 14.88
C ALA A 78 12.61 -7.09 16.02
N SER A 79 12.53 -6.58 17.24
CA SER A 79 13.13 -7.19 18.42
C SER A 79 12.52 -8.56 18.75
N ALA A 80 11.18 -8.66 18.72
CA ALA A 80 10.49 -9.94 18.94
C ALA A 80 10.83 -10.98 17.87
N ALA A 81 11.00 -10.55 16.62
CA ALA A 81 11.42 -11.40 15.51
C ALA A 81 12.94 -11.70 15.50
N ARG A 82 13.72 -11.07 16.40
CA ARG A 82 15.20 -11.07 16.37
C ARG A 82 15.74 -10.68 14.99
N ALA A 83 15.08 -9.73 14.34
CA ALA A 83 15.47 -9.25 13.04
C ALA A 83 16.73 -8.38 13.15
N SER A 84 17.64 -8.51 12.20
CA SER A 84 18.77 -7.59 12.03
C SER A 84 18.50 -6.51 10.98
N ARG A 85 17.42 -6.68 10.20
CA ARG A 85 17.13 -5.88 9.01
C ARG A 85 15.67 -5.53 8.88
N VAL A 86 15.40 -4.33 8.38
CA VAL A 86 14.06 -3.85 8.05
C VAL A 86 14.02 -3.39 6.59
N PHE A 87 13.03 -3.88 5.85
CA PHE A 87 12.82 -3.57 4.44
C PHE A 87 11.45 -2.93 4.24
N PHE A 88 11.37 -1.85 3.46
CA PHE A 88 10.09 -1.23 3.10
C PHE A 88 10.10 -0.62 1.70
N GLY A 89 8.90 -0.37 1.16
CA GLY A 89 8.71 0.35 -0.10
C GLY A 89 8.65 1.86 0.14
N ARG A 90 9.30 2.65 -0.72
CA ARG A 90 9.31 4.12 -0.61
C ARG A 90 7.91 4.70 -0.78
N ARG A 91 7.55 5.64 0.10
CA ARG A 91 6.40 6.56 -0.07
C ARG A 91 6.90 7.88 -0.64
N TYR A 92 6.06 8.56 -1.43
CA TYR A 92 6.45 9.79 -2.16
C TYR A 92 5.66 11.01 -1.73
N GLU A 93 4.61 10.85 -0.92
CA GLU A 93 3.94 11.99 -0.27
C GLU A 93 4.93 12.66 0.70
N PRO A 94 5.11 13.99 0.68
CA PRO A 94 6.18 14.66 1.43
C PRO A 94 6.20 14.32 2.93
N ALA A 95 5.03 14.35 3.58
CA ALA A 95 4.92 14.01 5.00
C ALA A 95 5.23 12.53 5.29
N ALA A 96 4.77 11.62 4.41
CA ALA A 96 5.04 10.19 4.52
C ALA A 96 6.53 9.86 4.29
N ALA A 97 7.16 10.51 3.31
CA ALA A 97 8.59 10.37 3.03
C ALA A 97 9.45 10.90 4.19
N ALA A 98 9.06 12.03 4.79
CA ALA A 98 9.72 12.55 5.99
C ALA A 98 9.54 11.63 7.21
N ALA A 99 8.35 11.02 7.37
CA ALA A 99 8.12 10.01 8.40
C ALA A 99 8.99 8.76 8.15
N ASP A 100 9.05 8.25 6.92
CA ASP A 100 9.91 7.12 6.54
C ASP A 100 11.39 7.40 6.85
N ALA A 101 11.88 8.61 6.56
CA ALA A 101 13.26 9.02 6.85
C ALA A 101 13.55 9.00 8.36
N ARG A 102 12.68 9.65 9.16
CA ARG A 102 12.82 9.66 10.64
C ARG A 102 12.79 8.27 11.23
N VAL A 103 11.87 7.42 10.78
CA VAL A 103 11.76 6.02 11.23
C VAL A 103 12.99 5.21 10.85
N ALA A 104 13.52 5.38 9.63
CA ALA A 104 14.72 4.69 9.18
C ALA A 104 15.96 5.11 9.99
N GLU A 105 16.12 6.40 10.29
CA GLU A 105 17.18 6.92 11.17
C GLU A 105 17.06 6.36 12.59
N GLY A 106 15.85 6.36 13.16
CA GLY A 106 15.60 5.81 14.49
C GLY A 106 15.91 4.32 14.59
N LEU A 107 15.46 3.51 13.62
CA LEU A 107 15.77 2.09 13.55
C LEU A 107 17.27 1.82 13.36
N ALA A 108 17.97 2.64 12.55
CA ALA A 108 19.41 2.53 12.39
C ALA A 108 20.17 2.84 13.68
N ALA A 109 19.75 3.87 14.42
CA ALA A 109 20.29 4.19 15.75
C ALA A 109 20.03 3.06 16.78
N ALA A 110 18.92 2.33 16.64
CA ALA A 110 18.61 1.14 17.42
C ALA A 110 19.37 -0.13 16.96
N GLY A 111 20.22 -0.04 15.93
CA GLY A 111 21.10 -1.12 15.49
C GLY A 111 20.55 -2.00 14.36
N PHE A 112 19.43 -1.63 13.73
CA PHE A 112 18.88 -2.37 12.58
C PHE A 112 19.48 -1.87 11.26
N GLU A 113 19.79 -2.77 10.33
CA GLU A 113 20.09 -2.40 8.95
C GLU A 113 18.78 -2.12 8.20
N VAL A 114 18.57 -0.87 7.77
CA VAL A 114 17.34 -0.44 7.09
C VAL A 114 17.58 -0.25 5.60
N ARG A 115 16.70 -0.78 4.74
CA ARG A 115 16.73 -0.50 3.29
C ARG A 115 15.34 -0.23 2.71
N SER A 116 15.26 0.77 1.83
CA SER A 116 14.04 1.12 1.11
C SER A 116 14.15 0.82 -0.40
N PHE A 117 13.04 0.42 -1.01
CA PHE A 117 12.98 0.05 -2.43
C PHE A 117 11.88 0.80 -3.19
N PRO A 118 12.06 1.06 -4.50
CA PRO A 118 11.01 1.60 -5.35
C PRO A 118 9.88 0.57 -5.54
N GLY A 119 8.64 0.99 -5.28
CA GLY A 119 7.47 0.10 -5.32
C GLY A 119 6.35 0.61 -6.22
N LEU A 120 5.90 1.84 -5.97
CA LEU A 120 4.65 2.38 -6.50
C LEU A 120 4.75 2.91 -7.94
N LEU A 121 5.90 3.49 -8.30
CA LEU A 121 6.08 4.23 -9.55
C LEU A 121 6.68 3.37 -10.67
N LEU A 122 6.44 3.80 -11.92
CA LEU A 122 7.10 3.23 -13.10
C LEU A 122 8.60 3.53 -13.10
N GLN A 123 8.96 4.75 -12.67
CA GLN A 123 10.33 5.25 -12.56
C GLN A 123 10.43 6.21 -11.38
N GLU A 124 11.65 6.36 -10.86
CA GLU A 124 11.92 7.25 -9.76
C GLU A 124 11.86 8.73 -10.20
N PRO A 125 11.26 9.64 -9.41
CA PRO A 125 11.09 11.05 -9.80
C PRO A 125 12.43 11.77 -10.05
N HIS A 126 13.47 11.46 -9.26
CA HIS A 126 14.80 12.06 -9.39
C HIS A 126 15.53 11.69 -10.69
N GLY A 127 15.08 10.65 -11.40
CA GLY A 127 15.59 10.32 -12.74
C GLY A 127 15.02 11.22 -13.85
N ILE A 128 13.94 11.96 -13.59
CA ILE A 128 13.23 12.76 -14.60
C ILE A 128 13.48 14.24 -14.33
N SER A 129 14.51 14.80 -14.97
CA SER A 129 14.80 16.23 -14.89
C SER A 129 14.18 16.99 -16.06
N ILE A 130 13.28 17.94 -15.76
CA ILE A 130 12.68 18.84 -16.75
C ILE A 130 13.50 20.12 -16.78
N ASP A 131 14.09 20.40 -17.94
CA ASP A 131 14.78 21.66 -18.19
C ASP A 131 13.76 22.78 -18.45
N MET A 132 13.43 23.52 -17.40
CA MET A 132 12.46 24.61 -17.45
C MET A 132 12.92 25.79 -18.33
N SER A 133 14.23 25.92 -18.59
CA SER A 133 14.75 26.99 -19.45
C SER A 133 14.30 26.86 -20.91
N LYS A 134 13.97 25.63 -21.34
CA LYS A 134 13.43 25.32 -22.69
C LYS A 134 11.94 25.61 -22.81
N TRP A 135 11.29 26.07 -21.75
CA TRP A 135 9.86 26.34 -21.68
C TRP A 135 9.61 27.71 -21.02
N PRO A 136 9.96 28.81 -21.69
CA PRO A 136 9.69 30.15 -21.18
C PRO A 136 8.16 30.35 -21.03
N GLY A 137 7.72 30.70 -19.82
CA GLY A 137 6.30 30.78 -19.46
C GLY A 137 5.64 29.43 -19.09
N GLY A 138 6.40 28.33 -19.12
CA GLY A 138 5.94 27.03 -18.65
C GLY A 138 5.87 26.97 -17.13
N HIS A 139 4.71 26.59 -16.59
CA HIS A 139 4.56 26.29 -15.17
C HIS A 139 4.87 24.80 -14.91
N PHE A 140 5.41 24.48 -13.73
CA PHE A 140 5.47 23.11 -13.23
C PHE A 140 4.03 22.59 -13.13
N GLY A 141 3.64 21.62 -13.97
CA GLY A 141 2.26 21.16 -14.08
C GLY A 141 1.78 20.83 -15.49
N SER A 142 2.54 21.18 -16.54
CA SER A 142 2.24 20.69 -17.89
C SER A 142 2.66 19.22 -18.02
N LEU A 143 1.70 18.35 -18.36
CA LEU A 143 1.93 16.91 -18.54
C LEU A 143 2.88 16.60 -19.71
N THR A 144 2.82 17.41 -20.76
CA THR A 144 3.55 17.14 -22.02
C THR A 144 5.08 17.21 -21.87
N PRO A 145 5.70 18.24 -21.24
CA PRO A 145 7.15 18.25 -21.02
C PRO A 145 7.62 17.09 -20.13
N PHE A 146 6.86 16.76 -19.10
CA PHE A 146 7.12 15.58 -18.26
C PHE A 146 7.11 14.31 -19.10
N TYR A 147 6.06 14.07 -19.88
CA TYR A 147 5.89 12.87 -20.70
C TYR A 147 7.03 12.71 -21.71
N LYS A 148 7.38 13.79 -22.44
CA LYS A 148 8.51 13.78 -23.40
C LYS A 148 9.85 13.46 -22.75
N GLN A 149 10.06 13.87 -21.50
CA GLN A 149 11.28 13.57 -20.78
C GLN A 149 11.27 12.15 -20.21
N TRP A 150 10.09 11.68 -19.76
CA TRP A 150 9.87 10.32 -19.30
C TRP A 150 10.08 9.29 -20.42
N GLU A 151 9.65 9.57 -21.65
CA GLU A 151 9.86 8.69 -22.81
C GLU A 151 11.34 8.46 -23.15
N LYS A 152 12.23 9.38 -22.77
CA LYS A 152 13.68 9.26 -23.00
C LYS A 152 14.39 8.41 -21.94
N GLN A 153 13.70 8.07 -20.86
CA GLN A 153 14.28 7.33 -19.76
C GLN A 153 14.51 5.85 -20.14
N PRO A 154 15.39 5.14 -19.44
CA PRO A 154 15.57 3.71 -19.66
C PRO A 154 14.25 2.95 -19.60
N ARG A 155 14.19 1.84 -20.34
CA ARG A 155 13.01 0.97 -20.40
C ARG A 155 12.48 0.68 -18.98
N VAL A 156 11.17 0.87 -18.79
CA VAL A 156 10.48 0.54 -17.55
C VAL A 156 10.88 -0.89 -17.11
N PRO A 157 11.43 -1.07 -15.90
CA PRO A 157 11.85 -2.38 -15.43
C PRO A 157 10.69 -3.37 -15.49
N GLU A 158 10.97 -4.61 -15.90
CA GLU A 158 9.94 -5.65 -15.89
C GLU A 158 9.50 -5.93 -14.45
N PRO A 159 8.19 -6.14 -14.21
CA PRO A 159 7.71 -6.53 -12.90
C PRO A 159 8.33 -7.87 -12.50
N LEU A 160 8.80 -7.95 -11.26
CA LEU A 160 9.35 -9.18 -10.73
C LEU A 160 8.22 -10.19 -10.49
N LYS A 161 8.49 -11.47 -10.77
CA LYS A 161 7.57 -12.56 -10.43
C LYS A 161 7.51 -12.72 -8.91
N PRO A 162 6.34 -13.08 -8.35
CA PRO A 162 6.24 -13.49 -6.95
C PRO A 162 7.27 -14.59 -6.62
N PRO A 163 7.86 -14.59 -5.42
CA PRO A 163 8.85 -15.59 -5.03
C PRO A 163 8.21 -16.98 -5.00
N LYS A 164 8.92 -18.02 -5.46
CA LYS A 164 8.41 -19.40 -5.41
C LYS A 164 8.36 -19.96 -3.97
N LYS A 165 9.19 -19.41 -3.08
CA LYS A 165 9.28 -19.77 -1.66
C LYS A 165 9.59 -18.50 -0.87
N LEU A 166 8.99 -18.36 0.30
CA LEU A 166 9.38 -17.36 1.29
C LEU A 166 10.06 -18.07 2.47
N PRO A 167 11.19 -17.56 2.98
CA PRO A 167 11.85 -18.14 4.14
C PRO A 167 11.12 -17.67 5.41
N VAL A 168 9.92 -18.18 5.65
CA VAL A 168 9.14 -17.89 6.86
C VAL A 168 9.33 -18.97 7.91
N ALA A 169 9.00 -18.67 9.16
CA ALA A 169 9.00 -19.68 10.21
C ALA A 169 7.92 -20.75 9.95
N ALA A 170 7.98 -21.87 10.67
CA ALA A 170 6.91 -22.88 10.59
C ALA A 170 5.59 -22.36 11.19
N ASP A 171 5.69 -21.76 12.38
CA ASP A 171 4.53 -21.25 13.14
C ASP A 171 4.26 -19.76 12.89
N SER A 172 3.01 -19.38 13.15
CA SER A 172 2.58 -17.99 13.06
C SER A 172 3.42 -17.08 13.98
N PRO A 173 3.89 -15.92 13.50
CA PRO A 173 4.56 -14.95 14.35
C PRO A 173 3.64 -14.37 15.43
N ALA A 174 2.31 -14.32 15.19
CA ALA A 174 1.34 -13.80 16.17
C ALA A 174 1.26 -14.65 17.45
N GLN A 175 1.60 -15.94 17.37
CA GLN A 175 1.64 -16.84 18.53
C GLN A 175 2.91 -16.66 19.39
N ARG A 176 3.97 -16.01 18.87
CA ARG A 176 5.20 -15.72 19.64
C ARG A 176 5.10 -14.47 20.50
N SER A 177 4.19 -13.55 20.18
CA SER A 177 4.01 -12.30 20.93
C SER A 177 3.08 -12.43 22.15
N THR A 178 2.42 -13.57 22.33
CA THR A 178 1.41 -13.78 23.38
C THR A 178 1.93 -14.44 24.66
N THR A 179 3.21 -14.83 24.73
CA THR A 179 3.74 -15.54 25.91
C THR A 179 4.22 -14.61 27.05
N THR A 180 4.18 -13.29 26.88
CA THR A 180 4.52 -12.35 27.96
C THR A 180 3.63 -11.12 27.88
N ILE A 181 2.58 -11.09 28.68
CA ILE A 181 1.96 -9.95 29.39
C ILE A 181 0.57 -10.43 29.83
N THR A 182 0.52 -10.98 31.03
CA THR A 182 -0.73 -11.07 31.80
C THR A 182 -1.01 -9.69 32.38
N SER A 183 -2.28 -9.29 32.33
CA SER A 183 -2.93 -8.27 33.16
C SER A 183 -3.03 -6.84 32.60
N SER A 184 -4.29 -6.41 32.56
CA SER A 184 -4.82 -5.05 32.70
C SER A 184 -4.55 -4.04 31.58
N SER A 185 -5.55 -3.82 30.71
CA SER A 185 -6.30 -2.54 30.59
C SER A 185 -7.27 -2.60 29.41
N SER A 186 -8.54 -2.33 29.69
CA SER A 186 -9.63 -2.19 28.74
C SER A 186 -9.43 -0.98 27.81
N SER A 187 -9.00 -1.24 26.58
CA SER A 187 -9.23 -0.38 25.42
C SER A 187 -9.09 -1.27 24.20
N SER A 188 -10.22 -1.65 23.59
CA SER A 188 -10.31 -2.48 22.38
C SER A 188 -9.81 -1.70 21.17
N SER A 189 -8.50 -1.47 21.14
CA SER A 189 -7.78 -0.80 20.08
C SER A 189 -7.36 -1.84 19.04
N SER A 190 -8.01 -1.85 17.87
CA SER A 190 -7.72 -2.81 16.81
C SER A 190 -6.34 -2.61 16.18
N SER A 191 -5.62 -3.71 15.93
CA SER A 191 -4.29 -3.72 15.28
C SER A 191 -4.31 -3.33 13.80
N ILE A 192 -5.50 -3.25 13.19
CA ILE A 192 -5.76 -2.79 11.82
C ILE A 192 -6.94 -1.80 11.86
N PRO A 193 -7.24 -1.07 10.76
CA PRO A 193 -8.44 -0.23 10.70
C PRO A 193 -9.72 -1.00 11.04
N SER A 194 -10.64 -0.33 11.74
CA SER A 194 -11.78 -1.00 12.37
C SER A 194 -12.86 -1.35 11.36
N ALA A 195 -13.49 -2.52 11.49
CA ALA A 195 -14.71 -2.83 10.73
C ALA A 195 -15.85 -1.89 11.11
N ALA A 196 -15.84 -1.34 12.34
CA ALA A 196 -16.79 -0.33 12.78
C ALA A 196 -16.66 0.98 12.02
N ASP A 197 -15.55 1.22 11.30
CA ASP A 197 -15.47 2.36 10.38
C ASP A 197 -16.55 2.28 9.30
N ALA A 198 -17.00 1.08 8.93
CA ALA A 198 -17.99 0.83 7.87
C ALA A 198 -19.45 0.83 8.36
N VAL A 199 -19.68 1.29 9.58
CA VAL A 199 -20.97 1.21 10.25
C VAL A 199 -21.42 2.61 10.64
N ALA A 200 -22.66 2.98 10.28
CA ALA A 200 -23.23 4.29 10.61
C ALA A 200 -24.65 4.14 11.19
N PRO A 201 -25.06 5.04 12.11
CA PRO A 201 -26.44 5.10 12.56
C PRO A 201 -27.36 5.48 11.39
N SER A 202 -28.46 4.77 11.24
CA SER A 202 -29.52 5.10 10.26
C SER A 202 -30.33 6.32 10.75
N PRO A 203 -30.80 7.19 9.84
CA PRO A 203 -31.79 8.22 10.15
C PRO A 203 -33.15 7.64 10.60
N SER A 204 -33.45 6.38 10.27
CA SER A 204 -34.64 5.66 10.74
C SER A 204 -34.34 4.93 12.06
N GLU A 205 -35.22 5.13 13.05
CA GLU A 205 -35.17 4.64 14.44
C GLU A 205 -34.23 3.46 14.71
N GLY A 206 -33.08 3.73 15.34
CA GLY A 206 -32.23 2.75 16.02
C GLY A 206 -31.52 1.71 15.13
N ALA A 207 -31.74 1.71 13.81
CA ALA A 207 -31.09 0.78 12.92
C ALA A 207 -29.64 1.19 12.63
N VAL A 208 -28.75 0.20 12.58
CA VAL A 208 -27.34 0.37 12.24
C VAL A 208 -27.14 -0.08 10.80
N VAL A 209 -26.61 0.78 9.93
CA VAL A 209 -26.34 0.45 8.52
C VAL A 209 -24.87 0.10 8.36
N ASP A 210 -24.60 -1.14 7.92
CA ASP A 210 -23.30 -1.54 7.38
C ASP A 210 -23.20 -1.02 5.93
N TRP A 211 -22.64 0.18 5.78
CA TRP A 211 -22.43 0.78 4.46
C TRP A 211 -21.23 0.16 3.72
N GLY A 212 -20.39 -0.61 4.42
CA GLY A 212 -19.27 -1.35 3.81
C GLY A 212 -19.70 -2.61 3.08
N ALA A 213 -20.79 -3.27 3.50
CA ALA A 213 -21.30 -4.48 2.86
C ALA A 213 -21.55 -4.31 1.34
N PRO A 214 -22.22 -3.24 0.86
CA PRO A 214 -22.34 -2.98 -0.57
C PRO A 214 -21.00 -2.80 -1.30
N ILE A 215 -20.00 -2.18 -0.65
CA ILE A 215 -18.65 -2.03 -1.23
C ILE A 215 -18.00 -3.40 -1.41
N LYS A 216 -18.07 -4.26 -0.38
CA LYS A 216 -17.50 -5.62 -0.41
C LYS A 216 -18.24 -6.54 -1.38
N ALA A 217 -19.51 -6.29 -1.66
CA ALA A 217 -20.26 -7.00 -2.69
C ALA A 217 -19.90 -6.53 -4.11
N ALA A 218 -19.66 -5.23 -4.30
CA ALA A 218 -19.37 -4.64 -5.61
C ALA A 218 -17.89 -4.73 -6.02
N TRP A 219 -16.98 -4.92 -5.06
CA TRP A 219 -15.54 -4.95 -5.26
C TRP A 219 -14.90 -6.15 -4.58
N ASP A 220 -13.82 -6.69 -5.17
CA ASP A 220 -12.96 -7.68 -4.53
C ASP A 220 -11.64 -6.98 -4.16
N PRO A 221 -11.44 -6.49 -2.92
CA PRO A 221 -10.26 -5.76 -2.50
C PRO A 221 -9.04 -6.68 -2.31
N SER A 222 -8.68 -7.49 -3.31
CA SER A 222 -7.50 -8.36 -3.30
C SER A 222 -6.61 -8.12 -4.52
N GLU A 223 -5.35 -8.56 -4.46
CA GLU A 223 -4.48 -8.63 -5.65
C GLU A 223 -5.17 -9.40 -6.80
N ARG A 224 -5.83 -10.51 -6.47
CA ARG A 224 -6.58 -11.31 -7.43
C ARG A 224 -7.73 -10.51 -8.06
N GLY A 225 -8.44 -9.70 -7.28
CA GLY A 225 -9.47 -8.78 -7.78
C GLY A 225 -8.90 -7.76 -8.78
N ALA A 226 -7.75 -7.18 -8.47
CA ALA A 226 -7.02 -6.25 -9.35
C ALA A 226 -6.65 -6.92 -10.68
N LEU A 227 -6.06 -8.11 -10.63
CA LEU A 227 -5.64 -8.87 -11.82
C LEU A 227 -6.85 -9.22 -12.71
N ARG A 228 -7.98 -9.66 -12.13
CA ARG A 228 -9.19 -9.95 -12.91
C ARG A 228 -9.74 -8.71 -13.63
N LEU A 229 -9.72 -7.54 -12.99
CA LEU A 229 -10.14 -6.30 -13.62
C LEU A 229 -9.19 -5.87 -14.74
N LEU A 230 -7.88 -6.02 -14.54
CA LEU A 230 -6.90 -5.75 -15.60
C LEU A 230 -7.11 -6.66 -16.82
N ASP A 231 -7.32 -7.96 -16.59
CA ASP A 231 -7.56 -8.93 -17.66
C ASP A 231 -8.85 -8.63 -18.42
N ALA A 232 -9.94 -8.31 -17.71
CA ALA A 232 -11.20 -7.91 -18.33
C ALA A 232 -11.05 -6.59 -19.12
N PHE A 233 -10.27 -5.64 -18.61
CA PHE A 233 -9.99 -4.40 -19.32
C PHE A 233 -9.21 -4.68 -20.62
N ILE A 234 -8.16 -5.49 -20.58
CA ILE A 234 -7.39 -5.87 -21.77
C ILE A 234 -8.26 -6.63 -22.79
N GLY A 235 -9.11 -7.54 -22.31
CA GLY A 235 -9.95 -8.40 -23.15
C GLY A 235 -11.12 -7.69 -23.86
N GLY A 236 -11.42 -6.43 -23.54
CA GLY A 236 -12.51 -5.72 -24.22
C GLY A 236 -12.76 -4.26 -23.84
N GLY A 237 -12.22 -3.80 -22.71
CA GLY A 237 -12.31 -2.38 -22.30
C GLY A 237 -11.32 -1.49 -23.06
N LEU A 238 -10.09 -1.97 -23.27
CA LEU A 238 -8.98 -1.22 -23.85
C LEU A 238 -9.30 -0.72 -25.27
N GLN A 239 -9.92 -1.56 -26.10
CA GLN A 239 -10.29 -1.24 -27.48
C GLN A 239 -11.35 -0.12 -27.56
N ARG A 240 -12.15 0.03 -26.51
CA ARG A 240 -13.22 1.03 -26.41
C ARG A 240 -12.85 2.23 -25.54
N TYR A 241 -11.68 2.20 -24.89
CA TYR A 241 -11.29 3.19 -23.89
C TYR A 241 -11.33 4.61 -24.46
N GLU A 242 -10.69 4.85 -25.61
CA GLU A 242 -10.56 6.21 -26.15
C GLU A 242 -11.92 6.83 -26.49
N SER A 243 -12.82 6.05 -27.10
CA SER A 243 -14.14 6.52 -27.51
C SER A 243 -15.18 6.55 -26.40
N GLN A 244 -14.99 5.79 -25.30
CA GLN A 244 -16.02 5.62 -24.26
C GLN A 244 -15.62 6.05 -22.84
N ARG A 245 -14.36 6.47 -22.60
CA ARG A 245 -13.90 6.87 -21.24
C ARG A 245 -14.66 8.05 -20.62
N ALA A 246 -15.35 8.85 -21.44
CA ALA A 246 -16.10 10.02 -21.01
C ALA A 246 -17.53 9.70 -20.54
N PHE A 247 -18.05 8.50 -20.82
CA PHE A 247 -19.41 8.12 -20.44
C PHE A 247 -19.42 7.48 -19.04
N ALA A 248 -20.19 8.05 -18.13
CA ALA A 248 -20.26 7.61 -16.73
C ALA A 248 -20.91 6.22 -16.57
N ASP A 249 -21.82 5.85 -17.48
CA ASP A 249 -22.46 4.54 -17.58
C ASP A 249 -21.67 3.55 -18.46
N GLY A 250 -20.59 4.02 -19.09
CA GLY A 250 -19.68 3.22 -19.90
C GLY A 250 -18.84 2.26 -19.05
N ARG A 251 -18.67 1.03 -19.54
CA ARG A 251 -17.77 0.02 -18.92
C ARG A 251 -16.38 -0.03 -19.56
N ALA A 252 -15.93 1.09 -20.11
CA ALA A 252 -14.70 1.16 -20.89
C ALA A 252 -13.46 1.60 -20.10
N VAL A 253 -13.59 1.92 -18.81
CA VAL A 253 -12.45 2.23 -17.93
C VAL A 253 -12.03 1.03 -17.10
N SER A 254 -10.75 0.97 -16.70
CA SER A 254 -10.18 -0.21 -16.02
C SER A 254 -10.66 -0.42 -14.58
N ARG A 255 -11.13 0.65 -13.92
CA ARG A 255 -11.50 0.65 -12.48
C ARG A 255 -10.36 0.19 -11.55
N LEU A 256 -9.10 0.32 -11.98
CA LEU A 256 -7.92 -0.12 -11.23
C LEU A 256 -7.39 0.90 -10.21
N SER A 257 -7.91 2.13 -10.16
CA SER A 257 -7.38 3.20 -9.31
C SER A 257 -7.23 2.84 -7.83
N PRO A 258 -8.21 2.23 -7.11
CA PRO A 258 -7.99 1.86 -5.71
C PRO A 258 -6.91 0.78 -5.56
N TYR A 259 -6.80 -0.15 -6.51
CA TYR A 259 -5.80 -1.22 -6.47
C TYR A 259 -4.39 -0.71 -6.68
N VAL A 260 -4.21 0.30 -7.55
CA VAL A 260 -2.91 0.97 -7.73
C VAL A 260 -2.58 1.79 -6.49
N HIS A 261 -3.54 2.53 -5.93
CA HIS A 261 -3.35 3.36 -4.74
C HIS A 261 -2.89 2.53 -3.52
N PHE A 262 -3.57 1.41 -3.24
CA PHE A 262 -3.24 0.52 -2.12
C PHE A 262 -2.14 -0.51 -2.43
N GLY A 263 -1.52 -0.45 -3.62
CA GLY A 263 -0.42 -1.34 -3.99
C GLY A 263 -0.82 -2.81 -4.20
N GLN A 264 -2.10 -3.10 -4.40
CA GLN A 264 -2.61 -4.44 -4.74
C GLN A 264 -2.21 -4.86 -6.16
N ILE A 265 -1.83 -3.91 -7.02
CA ILE A 265 -1.22 -4.18 -8.33
C ILE A 265 -0.16 -3.13 -8.65
N SER A 266 1.01 -3.55 -9.13
CA SER A 266 2.07 -2.61 -9.47
C SER A 266 1.80 -1.90 -10.80
N ALA A 267 2.13 -0.61 -10.88
CA ALA A 267 2.06 0.16 -12.12
C ALA A 267 2.92 -0.48 -13.24
N ARG A 268 4.06 -1.09 -12.88
CA ARG A 268 4.94 -1.80 -13.82
C ARG A 268 4.27 -3.02 -14.44
N LEU A 269 3.48 -3.77 -13.66
CA LEU A 269 2.71 -4.90 -14.18
C LEU A 269 1.60 -4.44 -15.13
N VAL A 270 0.86 -3.40 -14.76
CA VAL A 270 -0.16 -2.80 -15.64
C VAL A 270 0.47 -2.35 -16.96
N TRP A 271 1.58 -1.61 -16.90
CA TRP A 271 2.32 -1.15 -18.07
C TRP A 271 2.76 -2.31 -18.98
N GLN A 272 3.39 -3.33 -18.41
CA GLN A 272 3.88 -4.49 -19.17
C GLN A 272 2.72 -5.23 -19.85
N ARG A 273 1.63 -5.49 -19.12
CA ARG A 273 0.46 -6.22 -19.64
C ARG A 273 -0.23 -5.47 -20.76
N LEU A 274 -0.36 -4.14 -20.66
CA LEU A 274 -0.89 -3.31 -21.74
C LEU A 274 0.03 -3.31 -22.97
N LYS A 275 1.35 -3.21 -22.78
CA LYS A 275 2.32 -3.28 -23.88
C LYS A 275 2.33 -4.62 -24.60
N GLN A 276 1.98 -5.71 -23.94
CA GLN A 276 1.87 -7.05 -24.53
C GLN A 276 0.55 -7.29 -25.27
N ALA A 277 -0.47 -6.49 -24.97
CA ALA A 277 -1.81 -6.61 -25.55
C ALA A 277 -2.06 -5.69 -26.75
N GLN A 278 -1.13 -4.77 -27.02
CA GLN A 278 -1.07 -3.94 -28.23
C GLN A 278 -0.25 -4.64 -29.31
#